data_AF-A0A7V9PKH1-F1
#
_entry.id   AF-A0A7V9PKH1-F1
#
_cell.length_a   1.000
_cell.length_b   1.000
_cell.length_c   1.000
_cell.angle_alpha   90.00
_cell.angle_beta   90.00
_cell.angle_gamma   90.00
#
_symmetry.space_group_name_H-M   'P 1'
#
loop_
_entity.id
_entity.type
_entity.pdbx_description
1 polymer ?
#
loop_
_entity_poly.entity_id
_entity_poly.type
_entity_poly.pdbx_seq_one_letter_code
_entity_poly.pdbx_strand_id
1 'polypeptide(L)'
;MSGISARVLSRRALLHRAALGLATLPAVQLLACRREPARARAAGLEPELNVYNWSDYIAPDTVRQFEREFGVRVTYDTYESNEEMLAKLAAGAAGYD
;
A
#
# COMPACT_ATOMS: atom_id res chain seq x y z
N MET A 1 6.14 -21.30 -39.89
CA MET A 1 5.57 -22.59 -39.45
C MET A 1 6.57 -23.26 -38.52
N SER A 2 6.18 -23.39 -37.25
CA SER A 2 5.76 -24.69 -36.68
C SER A 2 6.96 -25.61 -36.53
N GLY A 3 7.41 -25.86 -35.30
CA GLY A 3 6.72 -26.80 -34.43
C GLY A 3 7.78 -27.85 -34.10
N ILE A 4 8.37 -27.79 -32.92
CA ILE A 4 7.97 -28.56 -31.72
C ILE A 4 8.39 -30.04 -31.79
N SER A 5 9.13 -30.39 -30.74
CA SER A 5 9.13 -31.67 -30.03
C SER A 5 9.98 -32.85 -30.49
N ALA A 6 11.00 -33.02 -29.65
CA ALA A 6 11.08 -34.12 -28.68
C ALA A 6 11.69 -35.43 -29.15
N ARG A 7 12.76 -35.81 -28.43
CA ARG A 7 12.96 -37.11 -27.77
C ARG A 7 14.23 -36.96 -26.93
N VAL A 8 14.10 -36.93 -25.60
CA VAL A 8 14.27 -38.12 -24.75
C VAL A 8 15.59 -38.82 -25.06
N LEU A 9 16.60 -38.65 -24.20
CA LEU A 9 17.54 -39.70 -23.77
C LEU A 9 18.42 -39.12 -22.64
N SER A 10 18.04 -39.36 -21.40
CA SER A 10 18.53 -40.46 -20.54
C SER A 10 19.97 -40.27 -20.03
N ARG A 11 19.97 -39.86 -18.77
CA ARG A 11 21.06 -39.74 -17.82
C ARG A 11 21.74 -41.09 -17.67
N ARG A 12 23.01 -41.21 -18.05
CA ARG A 12 24.02 -42.07 -17.39
C ARG A 12 25.20 -42.41 -18.25
N ALA A 13 25.24 -42.05 -19.54
CA ALA A 13 26.49 -42.04 -20.28
C ALA A 13 27.24 -40.77 -19.86
N LEU A 14 27.87 -40.76 -18.69
CA LEU A 14 29.14 -41.43 -18.53
C LEU A 14 30.03 -41.02 -19.71
N LEU A 15 30.87 -40.04 -19.45
CA LEU A 15 32.30 -40.27 -19.29
C LEU A 15 33.06 -39.13 -19.92
N HIS A 16 34.11 -38.77 -19.20
CA HIS A 16 35.37 -38.39 -19.77
C HIS A 16 35.30 -37.25 -20.78
N ARG A 17 35.51 -36.05 -20.29
CA ARG A 17 36.79 -35.39 -20.52
C ARG A 17 36.88 -34.09 -19.74
N ALA A 18 37.85 -34.08 -18.84
CA ALA A 18 38.50 -32.85 -18.44
C ALA A 18 39.02 -32.14 -19.70
N ALA A 19 38.79 -30.83 -19.77
CA ALA A 19 39.82 -29.82 -19.95
C ALA A 19 39.18 -28.54 -20.51
N LEU A 20 39.39 -27.46 -19.75
CA LEU A 20 39.52 -26.07 -20.17
C LEU A 20 38.52 -25.57 -21.23
N GLY A 21 37.53 -24.82 -20.76
CA GLY A 21 36.66 -24.05 -21.63
C GLY A 21 35.92 -22.95 -20.88
N LEU A 22 36.55 -21.79 -20.80
CA LEU A 22 35.94 -20.48 -21.01
C LEU A 22 34.59 -20.16 -20.31
N ALA A 23 34.72 -19.35 -19.27
CA ALA A 23 33.86 -18.20 -18.95
C ALA A 23 32.41 -18.41 -18.46
N THR A 24 32.03 -17.44 -17.63
CA THR A 24 30.67 -16.98 -17.27
C THR A 24 30.00 -17.67 -16.07
N LEU A 25 30.06 -16.98 -14.92
CA LEU A 25 28.95 -16.31 -14.23
C LEU A 25 29.15 -16.38 -12.69
N PRO A 26 28.95 -15.27 -11.97
CA PRO A 26 29.26 -15.17 -10.56
C PRO A 26 28.27 -15.99 -9.74
N ALA A 27 28.78 -16.83 -8.84
CA ALA A 27 28.01 -17.49 -7.78
C ALA A 27 27.60 -16.48 -6.66
N VAL A 28 27.12 -15.30 -7.04
CA VAL A 28 26.51 -14.30 -6.15
C VAL A 28 25.04 -14.17 -6.54
N GLN A 29 24.29 -15.27 -6.42
CA GLN A 29 22.83 -15.27 -6.58
C GLN A 29 22.14 -16.09 -5.49
N LEU A 30 22.64 -15.97 -4.25
CA LEU A 30 21.92 -16.39 -3.05
C LEU A 30 21.68 -15.22 -2.09
N LEU A 31 21.32 -14.06 -2.65
CA LEU A 31 20.80 -12.91 -1.89
C LEU A 31 19.60 -12.26 -2.60
N ALA A 32 18.76 -13.04 -3.29
CA ALA A 32 17.60 -12.53 -4.04
C ALA A 32 16.26 -12.68 -3.32
N CYS A 33 16.27 -12.84 -1.99
CA CYS A 33 15.08 -12.66 -1.15
C CYS A 33 15.40 -11.76 0.05
N ARG A 34 15.86 -10.54 -0.21
CA ARG A 34 15.34 -9.42 0.56
C ARG A 34 14.26 -8.77 -0.28
N ARG A 35 13.05 -9.32 -0.17
CA ARG A 35 11.84 -8.52 -0.38
C ARG A 35 11.87 -7.53 0.78
N GLU A 36 12.51 -6.38 0.58
CA GLU A 36 12.41 -5.30 1.55
C GLU A 36 10.92 -5.08 1.76
N PRO A 37 10.40 -5.15 3.00
CA PRO A 37 9.04 -4.73 3.22
C PRO A 37 8.97 -3.31 2.69
N ALA A 38 8.12 -3.08 1.70
CA ALA A 38 7.74 -1.74 1.32
C ALA A 38 7.21 -1.12 2.59
N ARG A 39 8.08 -0.37 3.30
CA ARG A 39 7.70 0.38 4.47
C ARG A 39 6.71 1.36 3.90
N ALA A 40 5.42 1.07 4.09
CA ALA A 40 4.37 2.02 3.82
C ALA A 40 4.89 3.32 4.43
N ARG A 41 5.14 4.33 3.59
CA ARG A 41 5.39 5.65 4.12
C ARG A 41 4.18 5.89 4.99
N ALA A 42 4.39 5.99 6.30
CA ALA A 42 3.43 6.68 7.12
C ALA A 42 3.42 8.07 6.51
N ALA A 43 2.49 8.31 5.58
CA ALA A 43 2.10 9.65 5.26
C ALA A 43 1.73 10.23 6.61
N GLY A 44 2.49 11.22 7.08
CA GLY A 44 2.10 11.95 8.27
C GLY A 44 0.67 12.42 8.06
N LEU A 45 -0.10 12.47 9.14
CA LEU A 45 -1.43 13.05 9.06
C LEU A 45 -1.33 14.49 8.57
N GLU A 46 -2.28 14.89 7.74
CA GLU A 46 -2.45 16.30 7.40
C GLU A 46 -2.65 17.10 8.70
N PRO A 47 -2.12 18.33 8.79
CA PRO A 47 -2.18 19.12 10.02
C PRO A 47 -3.60 19.51 10.42
N GLU A 48 -4.55 19.43 9.49
CA GLU A 48 -5.93 19.83 9.65
C GLU A 48 -6.86 18.75 9.10
N LEU A 49 -7.97 18.53 9.81
CA LEU A 49 -9.04 17.62 9.43
C LEU A 49 -10.38 18.33 9.60
N ASN A 50 -11.23 18.26 8.59
CA ASN A 50 -12.55 18.87 8.59
C ASN A 50 -13.61 17.75 8.49
N VAL A 51 -14.39 17.58 9.54
CA VAL A 51 -15.35 16.50 9.69
C VAL A 51 -16.76 17.07 9.70
N TYR A 52 -17.66 16.44 8.93
CA TYR A 52 -19.09 16.72 8.95
C TYR A 52 -19.87 15.47 9.33
N ASN A 53 -20.53 15.49 10.49
CA ASN A 53 -21.17 14.30 11.06
C ASN A 53 -22.54 14.61 11.69
N TRP A 54 -23.31 13.59 12.05
CA TRP A 54 -24.55 13.78 12.79
C TRP A 54 -24.30 14.41 14.17
N SER A 55 -25.21 15.26 14.61
CA SER A 55 -25.21 15.76 16.00
C SER A 55 -25.28 14.62 17.02
N ASP A 56 -24.55 14.77 18.14
CA ASP A 56 -24.49 13.83 19.27
C ASP A 56 -24.01 12.40 18.94
N TYR A 57 -23.35 12.20 17.79
CA TYR A 57 -22.91 10.87 17.33
C TYR A 57 -21.52 10.46 17.82
N ILE A 58 -20.81 11.34 18.53
CA ILE A 58 -19.49 11.08 19.11
C ILE A 58 -19.46 11.49 20.57
N ALA A 59 -18.57 10.86 21.34
CA ALA A 59 -18.34 11.30 22.72
C ALA A 59 -17.71 12.71 22.73
N PRO A 60 -18.05 13.57 23.72
CA PRO A 60 -17.64 14.98 23.76
C PRO A 60 -16.12 15.18 23.85
N ASP A 61 -15.38 14.15 24.26
CA ASP A 61 -13.93 14.21 24.44
C ASP A 61 -13.14 13.59 23.28
N THR A 62 -13.80 12.92 22.34
CA THR A 62 -13.15 12.18 21.25
C THR A 62 -12.30 13.10 20.38
N VAL A 63 -12.85 14.24 19.95
CA VAL A 63 -12.12 15.21 19.11
C VAL A 63 -10.88 15.71 19.83
N ARG A 64 -11.03 16.17 21.08
CA ARG A 64 -9.90 16.71 21.86
C ARG A 64 -8.82 15.65 22.12
N GLN A 65 -9.21 14.38 22.32
CA GLN A 65 -8.26 13.28 22.49
C GLN A 65 -7.49 13.02 21.20
N PHE A 66 -8.19 12.96 20.06
CA PHE A 66 -7.61 12.77 18.74
C PHE A 66 -6.61 13.90 18.40
N GLU A 67 -7.00 15.16 18.60
CA GLU A 67 -6.11 16.31 18.37
C GLU A 67 -4.83 16.21 19.21
N ARG A 68 -4.92 15.80 20.47
CA ARG A 68 -3.76 15.64 21.36
C ARG A 68 -2.85 14.48 20.98
N GLU A 69 -3.44 13.35 20.59
CA GLU A 69 -2.69 12.14 20.25
C GLU A 69 -1.92 12.31 18.95
N PHE A 70 -2.55 12.94 17.96
CA PHE A 70 -2.03 13.03 16.61
C PHE A 70 -1.43 14.38 16.25
N GLY A 71 -1.61 15.41 17.09
CA GLY A 71 -1.08 16.75 16.85
C GLY A 71 -1.73 17.45 15.66
N VAL A 72 -3.00 17.15 15.39
CA VAL A 72 -3.80 17.70 14.29
C VAL A 72 -4.89 18.62 14.84
N ARG A 73 -5.36 19.56 14.01
CA ARG A 73 -6.51 20.41 14.33
C ARG A 73 -7.76 19.85 13.66
N VAL A 74 -8.84 19.67 14.40
CA VAL A 74 -10.10 19.15 13.87
C VAL A 74 -11.18 20.24 13.87
N THR A 75 -11.69 20.58 12.69
CA THR A 75 -12.95 21.32 12.55
C THR A 75 -14.07 20.29 12.53
N TYR A 76 -15.02 20.37 13.46
CA TYR A 76 -16.11 19.42 13.57
C TYR A 76 -17.45 20.14 13.46
N ASP A 77 -18.10 19.98 12.32
CA ASP A 77 -19.43 20.52 12.06
C ASP A 77 -20.47 19.40 12.14
N THR A 78 -21.68 19.75 12.56
CA THR A 78 -22.78 18.78 12.65
C THR A 78 -23.99 19.13 11.79
N TYR A 79 -24.80 18.11 11.50
CA TYR A 79 -26.11 18.21 10.85
C TYR A 79 -27.16 17.40 11.61
N GLU A 80 -28.43 17.76 11.42
CA GLU A 80 -29.56 17.11 12.09
C GLU A 80 -30.39 16.23 11.15
N SER A 81 -30.24 16.39 9.83
CA SER A 81 -30.98 15.62 8.81
C SER A 81 -30.14 15.30 7.58
N ASN A 82 -30.57 14.27 6.84
CA ASN A 82 -29.94 13.92 5.57
C ASN A 82 -30.13 15.04 4.52
N GLU A 83 -31.27 15.73 4.55
CA GLU A 83 -31.57 16.83 3.64
C GLU A 83 -30.61 18.01 3.83
N GLU A 84 -30.29 18.35 5.08
CA GLU A 84 -29.30 19.38 5.41
C GLU A 84 -27.90 18.97 4.93
N MET A 85 -27.49 17.74 5.22
CA MET A 85 -26.21 17.20 4.78
C MET A 85 -26.07 17.27 3.25
N LEU A 86 -27.08 16.77 2.53
CA LEU A 86 -27.11 16.75 1.07
C LEU A 86 -27.13 18.16 0.49
N ALA A 87 -27.88 19.10 1.08
CA ALA A 87 -27.90 20.48 0.64
C ALA A 87 -26.51 21.11 0.71
N LYS A 88 -25.77 20.86 1.79
CA LYS A 88 -24.39 21.35 1.95
C LYS A 88 -23.43 20.73 0.94
N LEU A 89 -23.48 19.41 0.76
CA LEU A 89 -22.66 18.73 -0.25
C LEU A 89 -22.98 19.21 -1.68
N ALA A 90 -24.26 19.38 -2.01
CA ALA A 90 -24.71 19.86 -3.31
C ALA A 90 -24.32 21.32 -3.59
N ALA A 91 -24.20 22.14 -2.55
CA ALA A 91 -23.67 23.51 -2.66
C ALA A 91 -22.15 23.56 -2.95
N GLY A 92 -21.50 22.40 -3.09
CA GLY A 92 -20.09 22.29 -3.40
C GLY A 92 -19.22 22.38 -2.16
N ALA A 93 -19.58 21.66 -1.08
CA ALA A 93 -18.79 21.56 0.15
C ALA A 93 -17.44 20.85 -0.07
N ALA A 94 -16.57 21.49 -0.85
CA ALA A 94 -15.16 21.22 -0.89
C ALA A 94 -14.54 21.70 0.43
N GLY A 95 -13.80 20.82 1.10
CA GLY A 95 -13.13 21.15 2.36
C GLY A 95 -13.60 20.35 3.56
N TYR A 96 -14.45 19.33 3.39
CA TYR A 96 -14.53 18.20 4.32
C TYR A 96 -13.72 17.03 3.76
N ASP A 97 -13.09 16.29 4.67
CA ASP A 97 -12.17 15.19 4.38
C ASP A 97 -12.85 13.81 4.40
#